data_AF-A0A528H0V5-F1
#
_entry.id   AF-A0A528H0V5-F1
#
_cell.length_a   1.000
_cell.length_b   1.000
_cell.length_c   1.000
_cell.angle_alpha   90.00
_cell.angle_beta   90.00
_cell.angle_gamma   90.00
#
_symmetry.space_group_name_H-M   'P 1'
#
loop_
_entity.id
_entity.type
_entity.pdbx_description
1 polymer ?
#
loop_
_entity_poly.entity_id
_entity_poly.type
_entity_poly.pdbx_seq_one_letter_code
_entity_poly.pdbx_strand_id
1 'polypeptide(L)'
;LETAALAPHLLARLAAEAPALDLDILPPSATAIEALEEDAVDALVGVIDDAPAGIRRRGLYQDRFVTLMRTGHPAASHALTLDRYLELGHIVVSVTGVGPAFVDVALAGVGRRRRVSVRVPSFLAAVEIAARSDLIMTLPSSLAQMVGC
;
A
#
# COMPACT_ATOMS: atom_id res chain seq x y z
N LEU A 1 5.05 -0.48 -1.77
CA LEU A 1 4.15 0.60 -2.23
C LEU A 1 4.94 1.90 -2.36
N GLU A 2 5.67 2.19 -1.30
CA GLU A 2 6.70 3.19 -1.09
C GLU A 2 7.66 3.28 -2.28
N THR A 3 8.16 2.15 -2.80
CA THR A 3 9.01 2.11 -3.99
C THR A 3 8.38 2.81 -5.19
N ALA A 4 7.12 2.49 -5.52
CA ALA A 4 6.44 3.10 -6.67
C ALA A 4 6.18 4.60 -6.45
N ALA A 5 5.90 5.02 -5.21
CA ALA A 5 5.64 6.41 -4.88
C ALA A 5 6.92 7.27 -4.82
N LEU A 6 8.04 6.71 -4.34
CA LEU A 6 9.25 7.47 -4.02
C LEU A 6 10.38 7.26 -5.03
N ALA A 7 10.62 6.03 -5.50
CA ALA A 7 11.77 5.70 -6.31
C ALA A 7 11.85 6.51 -7.63
N PRO A 8 10.74 6.73 -8.38
CA PRO A 8 10.80 7.56 -9.59
C PRO A 8 11.29 8.99 -9.31
N HIS A 9 10.76 9.62 -8.26
CA HIS A 9 11.13 10.97 -7.85
C HIS A 9 12.57 11.03 -7.32
N LEU A 10 12.98 10.02 -6.55
CA LEU A 10 14.34 9.92 -6.02
C LEU A 10 15.37 9.74 -7.15
N LEU A 11 15.15 8.79 -8.05
CA LEU A 11 16.05 8.52 -9.17
C LEU A 11 16.16 9.71 -10.12
N ALA A 12 15.05 10.43 -10.39
CA ALA A 12 15.09 11.64 -11.20
C ALA A 12 15.98 12.73 -10.58
N ARG A 13 16.03 12.84 -9.25
CA ARG A 13 16.92 13.77 -8.55
C ARG A 13 18.36 13.28 -8.52
N LEU A 14 18.58 12.00 -8.22
CA LEU A 14 19.91 11.39 -8.17
C LEU A 14 20.61 11.45 -9.53
N ALA A 15 19.88 11.35 -10.63
CA ALA A 15 20.46 11.52 -11.97
C ALA A 15 21.16 12.88 -12.18
N ALA A 16 20.72 13.93 -11.47
CA ALA A 16 21.34 15.26 -11.53
C ALA A 16 22.35 15.48 -10.40
N GLU A 17 22.03 15.02 -9.19
CA GLU A 17 22.82 15.32 -7.97
C GLU A 17 23.95 14.29 -7.72
N ALA A 18 23.79 13.04 -8.16
CA ALA A 18 24.72 11.92 -7.92
C ALA A 18 24.66 10.85 -9.04
N PRO A 19 25.08 11.16 -10.28
CA PRO A 19 24.86 10.31 -11.45
C PRO A 19 25.61 8.98 -11.46
N ALA A 20 26.59 8.80 -10.57
CA ALA A 20 27.37 7.56 -10.44
C ALA A 20 26.90 6.66 -9.29
N LEU A 21 25.79 7.03 -8.62
CA LEU A 21 25.23 6.26 -7.51
C LEU A 21 24.28 5.18 -8.05
N ASP A 22 24.52 3.94 -7.64
CA ASP A 22 23.59 2.83 -7.85
C ASP A 22 22.69 2.67 -6.62
N LEU A 23 21.42 2.30 -6.85
CA LEU A 23 20.43 2.10 -5.80
C LEU A 23 19.86 0.69 -5.89
N ASP A 24 20.02 -0.09 -4.82
CA ASP A 24 19.32 -1.37 -4.65
C ASP A 24 18.08 -1.18 -3.77
N ILE A 25 16.95 -1.75 -4.18
CA ILE A 25 15.68 -1.66 -3.46
C ILE A 25 15.18 -3.08 -3.21
N LEU A 26 15.37 -3.53 -1.96
CA LEU A 26 15.00 -4.86 -1.53
C LEU A 26 13.49 -4.96 -1.25
N PRO A 27 12.88 -6.15 -1.41
CA PRO A 27 11.50 -6.37 -1.02
C PRO A 27 11.31 -6.21 0.50
N PRO A 28 10.08 -5.92 0.97
CA PRO A 28 9.78 -5.89 2.39
C PRO A 28 10.16 -7.21 3.07
N SER A 29 10.85 -7.12 4.21
CA SER A 29 11.24 -8.25 5.05
C SER A 29 10.72 -8.07 6.47
N ALA A 30 10.39 -9.18 7.12
CA ALA A 30 10.12 -9.19 8.57
C ALA A 30 11.39 -8.86 9.38
N THR A 31 12.58 -9.08 8.79
CA THR A 31 13.88 -8.84 9.42
C THR A 31 14.54 -7.54 8.97
N ALA A 32 13.75 -6.57 8.52
CA ALA A 32 14.28 -5.37 7.90
C ALA A 32 14.96 -4.42 8.90
N ILE A 33 14.58 -4.47 10.18
CA ILE A 33 15.23 -3.71 11.24
C ILE A 33 16.60 -4.32 11.55
N GLU A 34 16.69 -5.64 11.67
CA GLU A 34 17.95 -6.35 11.89
C GLU A 34 18.92 -6.11 10.73
N ALA A 35 18.43 -6.11 9.49
CA ALA A 35 19.25 -5.79 8.32
C ALA A 35 19.83 -4.35 8.37
N LEU A 36 19.11 -3.40 8.99
CA LEU A 36 19.61 -2.04 9.19
C LEU A 36 20.66 -1.98 10.31
N GLU A 37 20.50 -2.77 11.38
CA GLU A 37 21.47 -2.86 12.48
C GLU A 37 22.76 -3.58 12.09
N GLU A 38 22.68 -4.52 11.15
CA GLU A 38 23.82 -5.30 10.62
C GLU A 38 24.50 -4.64 9.40
N ASP A 39 24.16 -3.39 9.07
CA ASP A 39 24.65 -2.64 7.89
C ASP A 39 24.39 -3.37 6.55
N ALA A 40 23.40 -4.27 6.49
CA ALA A 40 23.00 -4.95 5.26
C ALA A 40 22.10 -4.07 4.36
N VAL A 41 21.47 -3.03 4.94
CA VAL A 41 20.78 -1.97 4.21
C VAL A 41 21.12 -0.61 4.81
N ASP A 42 21.25 0.42 3.99
CA ASP A 42 21.59 1.77 4.47
C ASP A 42 20.39 2.55 5.03
N ALA A 43 19.17 2.21 4.58
CA ALA A 43 17.95 2.92 4.97
C ALA A 43 16.71 2.03 4.84
N LEU A 44 15.72 2.29 5.71
CA LEU A 44 14.41 1.67 5.67
C LEU A 44 13.33 2.72 5.43
N VAL A 45 12.42 2.45 4.49
CA VAL A 45 11.20 3.23 4.29
C VAL A 45 9.98 2.34 4.42
N GLY A 46 9.15 2.62 5.42
CA GLY A 46 7.93 1.87 5.70
C GLY A 46 7.19 2.41 6.91
N VAL A 47 6.14 1.68 7.31
CA VAL A 47 5.41 1.94 8.56
C VAL A 47 6.20 1.30 9.71
N ILE A 48 6.89 2.13 10.49
CA ILE A 48 7.73 1.72 11.63
C ILE A 48 7.13 2.31 12.90
N ASP A 49 6.37 1.48 13.63
CA ASP A 49 5.70 1.91 14.86
C ASP A 49 6.71 2.24 15.97
N ASP A 50 7.62 1.30 16.22
CA ASP A 50 8.70 1.43 17.19
C ASP A 50 10.06 1.17 16.52
N ALA A 51 11.03 2.03 16.82
CA ALA A 51 12.39 1.92 16.31
C ALA A 51 13.34 1.73 17.51
N PRO A 52 14.24 0.72 17.49
CA PRO A 52 15.23 0.52 18.53
C PRO A 52 16.03 1.80 18.82
N ALA A 53 16.58 1.92 20.04
CA ALA A 53 17.29 3.13 20.50
C ALA A 53 18.48 3.54 19.60
N GLY A 54 19.06 2.59 18.85
CA GLY A 54 20.13 2.86 17.88
C GLY A 54 19.67 3.41 16.53
N ILE A 55 18.36 3.36 16.24
CA ILE A 55 17.81 3.73 14.93
C ILE A 55 17.13 5.09 15.01
N ARG A 56 17.60 6.02 14.16
CA ARG A 56 16.92 7.30 13.96
C ARG A 56 15.79 7.13 12.97
N ARG A 57 14.60 7.61 13.33
CA ARG A 57 13.45 7.68 12.43
C ARG A 57 13.03 9.12 12.16
N ARG A 58 12.49 9.36 10.97
CA ARG A 58 11.90 10.64 10.57
C ARG A 58 10.64 10.39 9.76
N GLY A 59 9.55 11.07 10.10
CA GLY A 59 8.34 11.05 9.28
C GLY A 59 8.60 11.67 7.91
N LEU A 60 8.25 10.96 6.84
CA LEU A 60 8.42 11.43 5.46
C LEU A 60 7.16 12.11 4.94
N TYR A 61 6.01 11.46 5.11
CA TYR A 61 4.70 11.95 4.71
C TYR A 61 3.60 11.21 5.47
N GLN A 62 2.38 11.72 5.38
CA GLN A 62 1.17 11.01 5.81
C GLN A 62 0.38 10.59 4.59
N ASP A 63 -0.19 9.39 4.63
CA ASP A 63 -1.09 8.89 3.60
C ASP A 63 -2.41 8.46 4.24
N ARG A 64 -3.44 8.32 3.42
CA ARG A 64 -4.75 7.83 3.82
C ARG A 64 -5.20 6.72 2.89
N PHE A 65 -5.95 5.77 3.43
CA PHE A 65 -6.61 4.78 2.60
C PHE A 65 -7.81 5.41 1.86
N VAL A 66 -7.95 5.06 0.59
CA VAL A 66 -9.10 5.38 -0.24
C VAL A 66 -9.64 4.11 -0.87
N THR A 67 -10.90 4.14 -1.30
CA THR A 67 -11.53 3.01 -2.01
C THR A 67 -11.63 3.34 -3.49
N LEU A 68 -11.10 2.44 -4.31
CA LEU A 68 -11.18 2.49 -5.77
C LEU A 68 -12.29 1.55 -6.26
N MET A 69 -13.03 2.05 -7.23
CA MET A 69 -14.11 1.36 -7.94
C MET A 69 -14.06 1.80 -9.41
N ARG A 70 -14.49 0.94 -10.34
CA ARG A 70 -14.51 1.30 -11.77
C ARG A 70 -15.42 2.49 -12.06
N THR A 71 -15.15 3.16 -13.16
CA THR A 71 -16.07 4.15 -13.72
C THR A 71 -17.43 3.51 -14.01
N GLY A 72 -18.52 4.21 -13.64
CA GLY A 72 -19.88 3.70 -13.78
C GLY A 72 -20.24 2.56 -12.83
N HIS A 73 -19.51 2.37 -11.73
CA HIS A 73 -19.85 1.37 -10.72
C HIS A 73 -21.23 1.68 -10.08
N PRO A 74 -22.14 0.70 -9.90
CA PRO A 74 -23.49 0.96 -9.41
C PRO A 74 -23.53 1.67 -8.05
N ALA A 75 -22.58 1.33 -7.16
CA ALA A 75 -22.49 1.93 -5.84
C ALA A 75 -22.02 3.40 -5.83
N ALA A 76 -21.41 3.89 -6.92
CA ALA A 76 -20.84 5.24 -7.02
C ALA A 76 -21.91 6.35 -7.07
N SER A 77 -23.17 5.98 -7.33
CA SER A 77 -24.31 6.90 -7.38
C SER A 77 -24.66 7.57 -6.05
N HIS A 78 -24.14 7.05 -4.91
CA HIS A 78 -24.45 7.55 -3.58
C HIS A 78 -23.22 7.47 -2.67
N ALA A 79 -23.21 8.22 -1.57
CA ALA A 79 -22.11 8.22 -0.60
C ALA A 79 -21.79 6.82 -0.04
N LEU A 80 -20.51 6.45 -0.03
CA LEU A 80 -20.05 5.14 0.45
C LEU A 80 -19.97 5.14 1.99
N THR A 81 -21.06 4.78 2.65
CA THR A 81 -21.09 4.53 4.09
C THR A 81 -20.38 3.22 4.42
N LEU A 82 -20.02 3.01 5.71
CA LEU A 82 -19.41 1.76 6.15
C LEU A 82 -20.30 0.54 5.85
N ASP A 83 -21.61 0.63 6.05
CA ASP A 83 -22.51 -0.50 5.77
C ASP A 83 -22.55 -0.85 4.27
N ARG A 84 -22.68 0.17 3.40
CA ARG A 84 -22.63 -0.02 1.94
C ARG A 84 -21.26 -0.55 1.49
N TYR A 85 -20.18 -0.09 2.10
CA TYR A 85 -18.84 -0.62 1.84
C TYR A 85 -18.77 -2.13 2.13
N LEU A 86 -19.38 -2.59 3.22
CA LEU A 86 -19.34 -3.99 3.64
C LEU A 86 -20.24 -4.92 2.81
N GLU A 87 -21.24 -4.37 2.13
CA GLU A 87 -22.11 -5.12 1.19
C GLU A 87 -21.39 -5.47 -0.13
N LEU A 88 -20.35 -4.73 -0.50
CA LEU A 88 -19.61 -4.93 -1.75
C LEU A 88 -18.62 -6.11 -1.66
N GLY A 89 -18.21 -6.62 -2.82
CA GLY A 89 -17.13 -7.59 -2.92
C GLY A 89 -15.76 -6.90 -2.95
N HIS A 90 -14.81 -7.40 -2.15
CA HIS A 90 -13.50 -6.74 -1.98
C HIS A 90 -12.37 -7.53 -2.62
N ILE A 91 -11.45 -6.80 -3.25
CA ILE A 91 -10.13 -7.27 -3.65
C ILE A 91 -9.16 -6.94 -2.53
N VAL A 92 -8.33 -7.90 -2.15
CA VAL A 92 -7.23 -7.69 -1.20
C VAL A 92 -5.91 -7.95 -1.88
N VAL A 93 -5.00 -6.99 -1.76
CA VAL A 93 -3.60 -7.18 -2.17
C VAL A 93 -2.82 -7.70 -0.98
N SER A 94 -2.22 -8.87 -1.14
CA SER A 94 -1.33 -9.47 -0.14
C SER A 94 -0.01 -9.82 -0.82
N VAL A 95 0.96 -8.91 -0.70
CA VAL A 95 2.26 -9.04 -1.39
C VAL A 95 3.07 -10.21 -0.83
N THR A 96 3.02 -10.43 0.48
CA THR A 96 3.74 -11.53 1.16
C THR A 96 2.90 -12.79 1.31
N GLY A 97 1.59 -12.73 1.05
CA GLY A 97 0.64 -13.83 1.32
C GLY A 97 0.35 -14.06 2.81
N VAL A 98 0.97 -13.30 3.71
CA VAL A 98 0.94 -13.53 5.17
C VAL A 98 0.31 -12.32 5.88
N GLY A 99 -0.53 -12.61 6.88
CA GLY A 99 -1.11 -11.61 7.79
C GLY A 99 -2.42 -10.98 7.30
N PRO A 100 -3.23 -10.44 8.22
CA PRO A 100 -4.45 -9.71 7.89
C PRO A 100 -4.11 -8.38 7.21
N ALA A 101 -4.89 -7.96 6.21
CA ALA A 101 -4.71 -6.63 5.65
C ALA A 101 -5.04 -5.55 6.70
N PHE A 102 -4.38 -4.39 6.65
CA PHE A 102 -4.63 -3.28 7.59
C PHE A 102 -6.12 -2.94 7.75
N VAL A 103 -6.87 -2.99 6.64
CA VAL A 103 -8.32 -2.76 6.64
C VAL A 103 -9.08 -3.85 7.41
N ASP A 104 -8.65 -5.11 7.31
CA ASP A 104 -9.29 -6.21 8.03
C ASP A 104 -9.07 -6.09 9.54
N VAL A 105 -7.86 -5.65 9.96
CA VAL A 105 -7.56 -5.34 11.36
C VAL A 105 -8.42 -4.19 11.87
N ALA A 106 -8.52 -3.09 11.12
CA ALA A 106 -9.32 -1.94 11.50
C ALA A 106 -10.82 -2.28 11.61
N LEU A 107 -11.37 -3.05 10.67
CA LEU A 107 -12.75 -3.51 10.72
C LEU A 107 -13.00 -4.43 11.92
N ALA A 108 -12.08 -5.35 12.21
CA ALA A 108 -12.19 -6.23 13.36
C ALA A 108 -12.21 -5.45 14.69
N GLY A 109 -11.44 -4.37 14.79
CA GLY A 109 -11.43 -3.47 15.96
C GLY A 109 -12.79 -2.81 16.26
N VAL A 110 -13.68 -2.72 15.27
CA VAL A 110 -15.06 -2.23 15.42
C VAL A 110 -16.12 -3.33 15.28
N GLY A 111 -15.72 -4.60 15.39
CA GLY A 111 -16.63 -5.75 15.33
C GLY A 111 -17.24 -6.02 13.96
N ARG A 112 -16.65 -5.48 12.88
CA ARG A 112 -17.13 -5.66 11.51
C ARG A 112 -16.17 -6.54 10.69
N ARG A 113 -16.66 -7.10 9.60
CA ARG A 113 -15.88 -7.89 8.63
C ARG A 113 -16.43 -7.64 7.23
N ARG A 114 -15.55 -7.62 6.24
CA ARG A 114 -15.91 -7.48 4.81
C ARG A 114 -15.83 -8.81 4.09
N ARG A 115 -16.53 -8.93 2.96
CA ARG A 115 -16.43 -10.09 2.07
C ARG A 115 -15.26 -9.90 1.10
N VAL A 116 -14.18 -10.67 1.30
CA VAL A 116 -13.04 -10.71 0.35
C VAL A 116 -13.38 -11.69 -0.77
N SER A 117 -13.64 -11.18 -1.97
CA SER A 117 -13.97 -11.98 -3.15
C SER A 117 -12.71 -12.58 -3.79
N VAL A 118 -11.59 -11.87 -3.74
CA VAL A 118 -10.32 -12.32 -4.32
C VAL A 118 -9.12 -11.74 -3.57
N ARG A 119 -8.05 -12.54 -3.46
CA ARG A 119 -6.74 -12.13 -2.97
C ARG A 119 -5.73 -12.24 -4.11
N VAL A 120 -4.93 -11.20 -4.33
CA VAL A 120 -3.90 -11.18 -5.38
C VAL A 120 -2.57 -10.64 -4.83
N PRO A 121 -1.42 -11.08 -5.37
CA PRO A 121 -0.11 -10.65 -4.89
C PRO A 121 0.35 -9.29 -5.47
N SER A 122 -0.43 -8.69 -6.37
CA SER A 122 -0.02 -7.50 -7.13
C SER A 122 -1.12 -6.44 -7.17
N PHE A 123 -0.72 -5.18 -6.95
CA PHE A 123 -1.60 -4.02 -7.11
C PHE A 123 -2.04 -3.81 -8.55
N LEU A 124 -1.17 -4.07 -9.54
CA LEU A 124 -1.52 -3.96 -10.95
C LEU A 124 -2.66 -4.93 -11.29
N ALA A 125 -2.54 -6.19 -10.86
CA ALA A 125 -3.59 -7.18 -11.06
C ALA A 125 -4.90 -6.78 -10.35
N ALA A 126 -4.82 -6.24 -9.13
CA ALA A 126 -5.99 -5.78 -8.40
C ALA A 126 -6.71 -4.62 -9.11
N VAL A 127 -5.97 -3.67 -9.65
CA VAL A 127 -6.52 -2.53 -10.41
C VAL A 127 -7.21 -3.02 -11.68
N GLU A 128 -6.57 -3.91 -12.44
CA GLU A 128 -7.16 -4.47 -13.67
C GLU A 128 -8.45 -5.27 -13.41
N ILE A 129 -8.51 -6.00 -12.29
CA ILE A 129 -9.73 -6.71 -11.85
C ILE A 129 -10.81 -5.70 -11.43
N ALA A 130 -10.47 -4.69 -10.64
CA ALA A 130 -11.41 -3.65 -10.20
C ALA A 130 -12.00 -2.90 -11.40
N ALA A 131 -11.19 -2.61 -12.42
CA ALA A 131 -11.62 -1.91 -13.63
C ALA A 131 -12.66 -2.69 -14.46
N ARG A 132 -12.67 -4.03 -14.37
CA ARG A 132 -13.52 -4.94 -15.17
C ARG A 132 -14.58 -5.69 -14.36
N SER A 133 -14.82 -5.29 -13.13
CA SER A 133 -15.80 -5.95 -12.26
C SER A 133 -16.50 -4.94 -11.33
N ASP A 134 -17.49 -5.42 -10.58
CA ASP A 134 -18.09 -4.65 -9.48
C ASP A 134 -17.40 -4.93 -8.13
N LEU A 135 -16.15 -5.40 -8.18
CA LEU A 135 -15.31 -5.52 -7.00
C LEU A 135 -14.60 -4.19 -6.71
N ILE A 136 -14.46 -3.88 -5.43
CA ILE A 136 -13.76 -2.69 -4.97
C ILE A 136 -12.45 -3.05 -4.29
N MET A 137 -11.51 -2.11 -4.23
CA MET A 137 -10.26 -2.27 -3.49
C MET A 137 -9.97 -1.05 -2.62
N THR A 138 -9.38 -1.27 -1.46
CA THR A 138 -8.93 -0.19 -0.56
C THR A 138 -7.41 -0.18 -0.53
N LEU A 139 -6.82 0.97 -0.85
CA LEU A 139 -5.37 1.16 -1.05
C LEU A 139 -4.94 2.56 -0.58
N PRO A 140 -3.65 2.82 -0.34
CA PRO A 140 -3.17 4.16 -0.02
C PRO A 140 -3.46 5.15 -1.16
N SER A 141 -3.74 6.40 -0.80
CA SER A 141 -4.14 7.44 -1.75
C SER A 141 -3.03 7.81 -2.73
N SER A 142 -1.77 7.75 -2.28
CA SER A 142 -0.60 7.91 -3.15
C SER A 142 -0.60 6.91 -4.31
N LEU A 143 -0.98 5.66 -4.05
CA LEU A 143 -1.09 4.64 -5.08
C LEU A 143 -2.31 4.84 -5.96
N ALA A 144 -3.45 5.20 -5.38
CA ALA A 144 -4.67 5.47 -6.15
C ALA A 144 -4.46 6.59 -7.19
N GLN A 145 -3.68 7.61 -6.86
CA GLN A 145 -3.33 8.70 -7.77
C GLN A 145 -2.45 8.26 -8.94
N MET A 146 -1.65 7.20 -8.78
CA MET A 146 -0.82 6.67 -9.88
C MET A 146 -1.63 5.86 -10.90
N VAL A 147 -2.76 5.29 -10.49
CA VAL A 147 -3.56 4.36 -11.33
C VAL A 147 -4.84 5.02 -11.88
N GLY A 148 -5.20 6.20 -11.40
CA GLY A 148 -6.36 6.95 -11.90
C GLY A 148 -6.03 7.74 -13.17
N CYS A 149 -6.57 7.30 -14.31
CA CYS A 149 -6.83 8.10 -15.51
C CYS A 149 -8.34 8.21 -15.72
#